data_AF-A0A934LQA0-F1
#
_entry.id   AF-A0A934LQA0-F1
#
_cell.length_a   1.000
_cell.length_b   1.000
_cell.length_c   1.000
_cell.angle_alpha   90.00
_cell.angle_beta   90.00
_cell.angle_gamma   90.00
#
_symmetry.space_group_name_H-M   'P 1'
#
loop_
_entity.id
_entity.type
_entity.pdbx_description
1 polymer ?
#
loop_
_entity_poly.entity_id
_entity_poly.type
_entity_poly.pdbx_seq_one_letter_code
_entity_poly.pdbx_strand_id
1 'polypeptide(L)'
;METADVEASGLNVALPFGIYPPGYMMIPCPVDRRLGDGDTVTVGRYTLQVIATPGHSPGSLCYLVKVAGQRVLFSGDTIQFCPVAGQTGWISLLNAPGTDLDAYRASVRRLANLNVDVLLPGHRLFTLCNGQRVIDAVAKGFETLAIPRSVI
;
A
#
# COMPACT_ATOMS: atom_id res chain seq x y z
N MET A 1 -12.91 3.09 -8.75
CA MET A 1 -12.74 2.45 -10.08
C MET A 1 -14.06 1.96 -10.66
N GLU A 2 -14.90 1.23 -9.93
CA GLU A 2 -16.17 0.70 -10.48
C GLU A 2 -17.14 1.77 -10.99
N THR A 3 -17.23 2.90 -10.29
CA THR A 3 -18.15 3.99 -10.62
C THR A 3 -17.48 5.17 -11.30
N ALA A 4 -16.15 5.13 -11.49
CA ALA A 4 -15.33 6.27 -11.90
C ALA A 4 -15.61 7.57 -11.11
N ASP A 5 -15.92 7.44 -9.82
CA ASP A 5 -16.23 8.56 -8.94
C ASP A 5 -15.04 9.54 -8.85
N VAL A 6 -15.27 10.77 -9.28
CA VAL A 6 -14.25 11.83 -9.41
C VAL A 6 -13.83 12.38 -8.05
N GLU A 7 -14.71 12.37 -7.06
CA GLU A 7 -14.41 12.84 -5.70
C GLU A 7 -13.71 11.76 -4.90
N ALA A 8 -14.23 10.53 -4.92
CA ALA A 8 -13.65 9.41 -4.20
C ALA A 8 -12.27 9.00 -4.76
N SER A 9 -11.98 9.27 -6.03
CA SER A 9 -10.66 9.06 -6.62
C SER A 9 -9.68 10.21 -6.38
N GLY A 10 -10.14 11.34 -5.84
CA GLY A 10 -9.35 12.57 -5.73
C GLY A 10 -9.04 13.23 -7.09
N LEU A 11 -9.69 12.80 -8.17
CA LEU A 11 -9.46 13.37 -9.50
C LEU A 11 -9.93 14.83 -9.59
N ASN A 12 -10.98 15.20 -8.84
CA ASN A 12 -11.39 16.59 -8.65
C ASN A 12 -10.28 17.48 -8.06
N VAL A 13 -9.43 16.92 -7.19
CA VAL A 13 -8.27 17.61 -6.63
C VAL A 13 -7.15 17.64 -7.66
N ALA A 14 -6.87 16.52 -8.34
CA ALA A 14 -5.72 16.40 -9.24
C ALA A 14 -5.84 17.22 -10.54
N LEU A 15 -7.04 17.39 -11.10
CA LEU A 15 -7.27 18.10 -12.37
C LEU A 15 -6.86 19.59 -12.32
N PRO A 16 -7.29 20.41 -11.34
CA PRO A 16 -6.84 21.80 -11.21
C PRO A 16 -5.32 21.98 -11.09
N PHE A 17 -4.60 20.98 -10.56
CA PHE A 17 -3.14 21.02 -10.42
C PHE A 17 -2.39 20.57 -11.69
N GLY A 18 -3.10 20.23 -12.77
CA GLY A 18 -2.47 19.83 -14.03
C GLY A 18 -1.75 18.48 -13.96
N ILE A 19 -2.07 17.65 -12.96
CA ILE A 19 -1.51 16.28 -12.83
C ILE A 19 -1.99 15.40 -14.00
N TYR A 20 -3.19 15.67 -14.52
CA TYR A 20 -3.78 15.00 -15.68
C TYR A 20 -4.06 16.02 -16.81
N PRO A 21 -4.06 15.57 -18.09
CA PRO A 21 -4.44 16.42 -19.21
C PRO A 21 -5.86 17.00 -19.06
N PRO A 22 -6.13 18.19 -19.63
CA PRO A 22 -7.48 18.74 -19.69
C PRO A 22 -8.46 17.75 -20.34
N GLY A 23 -9.61 17.55 -19.70
CA GLY A 23 -10.65 16.63 -20.20
C GLY A 23 -10.38 15.15 -19.91
N TYR A 24 -9.35 14.81 -19.12
CA TYR A 24 -9.16 13.43 -18.66
C TYR A 24 -10.40 12.95 -17.88
N MET A 25 -10.89 11.77 -18.25
CA MET A 25 -11.98 11.08 -17.56
C MET A 25 -11.51 9.70 -17.14
N MET A 26 -11.77 9.34 -15.89
CA MET A 26 -11.59 7.97 -15.43
C MET A 26 -12.66 7.09 -16.09
N ILE A 27 -12.25 5.96 -16.67
CA ILE A 27 -13.17 4.98 -17.24
C ILE A 27 -13.50 3.96 -16.15
N PRO A 28 -14.78 3.68 -15.87
CA PRO A 28 -15.14 2.69 -14.87
C PRO A 28 -14.71 1.29 -15.30
N CYS A 29 -14.27 0.48 -14.34
CA CYS A 29 -13.88 -0.91 -14.57
C CYS A 29 -14.80 -1.86 -13.77
N PRO A 30 -15.47 -2.83 -14.42
CA PRO A 30 -16.31 -3.81 -13.71
C PRO A 30 -15.47 -4.57 -12.68
N VAL A 31 -16.06 -4.84 -11.51
CA VAL A 31 -15.38 -5.59 -10.45
C VAL A 31 -15.65 -7.09 -10.64
N ASP A 32 -14.59 -7.86 -10.89
CA ASP A 32 -14.70 -9.33 -10.97
C ASP A 32 -14.97 -9.96 -9.61
N ARG A 33 -14.25 -9.49 -8.58
CA ARG A 33 -14.34 -10.00 -7.21
C ARG A 33 -13.98 -8.91 -6.21
N ARG A 34 -14.80 -8.77 -5.16
CA ARG A 34 -14.46 -7.94 -3.99
C ARG A 34 -13.67 -8.78 -2.99
N LEU A 35 -12.62 -8.21 -2.44
CA LEU A 35 -11.74 -8.85 -1.46
C LEU A 35 -11.74 -8.05 -0.16
N GLY A 36 -11.71 -8.76 0.96
CA GLY A 36 -11.61 -8.23 2.30
C GLY A 36 -10.47 -8.84 3.10
N ASP A 37 -10.35 -8.42 4.35
CA ASP A 37 -9.35 -8.93 5.27
C ASP A 37 -9.50 -10.44 5.49
N GLY A 38 -8.40 -11.19 5.42
CA GLY A 38 -8.38 -12.64 5.65
C GLY A 38 -8.83 -13.48 4.46
N ASP A 39 -9.31 -12.86 3.37
CA ASP A 39 -9.62 -13.57 2.13
C ASP A 39 -8.38 -14.24 1.54
N THR A 40 -8.61 -15.17 0.61
CA THR A 40 -7.56 -15.78 -0.19
C THR A 40 -7.80 -15.62 -1.68
N VAL A 41 -6.71 -15.48 -2.44
CA VAL A 41 -6.70 -15.41 -3.90
C VAL A 41 -5.72 -16.46 -4.42
N THR A 42 -6.17 -17.32 -5.33
CA THR A 42 -5.31 -18.31 -5.97
C THR A 42 -4.87 -17.83 -7.34
N VAL A 43 -3.56 -17.82 -7.59
CA VAL A 43 -2.96 -17.50 -8.89
C VAL A 43 -2.03 -18.65 -9.27
N GLY A 44 -2.45 -19.47 -10.23
CA GLY A 44 -1.77 -20.72 -10.56
C GLY A 44 -1.63 -21.63 -9.34
N ARG A 45 -0.39 -21.93 -8.94
CA ARG A 45 -0.08 -22.78 -7.77
C ARG A 45 0.07 -22.01 -6.44
N TYR A 46 -0.09 -20.69 -6.47
CA TYR A 46 0.12 -19.84 -5.29
C TYR A 46 -1.21 -19.43 -4.69
N THR A 47 -1.29 -19.47 -3.37
CA THR A 47 -2.42 -18.92 -2.61
C THR A 47 -1.93 -17.72 -1.82
N LEU A 48 -2.47 -16.55 -2.15
CA LEU A 48 -2.17 -15.28 -1.51
C LEU A 48 -3.22 -15.05 -0.41
N GLN A 49 -2.76 -14.73 0.79
CA GLN A 49 -3.60 -14.24 1.87
C GLN A 49 -3.75 -12.73 1.75
N VAL A 50 -4.98 -12.24 1.76
CA VAL A 50 -5.31 -10.82 1.75
C VAL A 50 -5.22 -10.28 3.17
N ILE A 51 -4.56 -9.13 3.30
CA ILE A 51 -4.46 -8.38 4.55
C ILE A 51 -4.96 -6.97 4.25
N ALA A 52 -6.08 -6.57 4.85
CA ALA A 52 -6.59 -5.23 4.68
C ALA A 52 -5.67 -4.21 5.37
N THR A 53 -5.26 -3.20 4.62
CA THR A 53 -4.33 -2.18 5.08
C THR A 53 -4.84 -0.77 4.76
N PRO A 54 -6.06 -0.40 5.22
CA PRO A 54 -6.59 0.94 5.00
C PRO A 54 -5.62 2.00 5.52
N GLY A 55 -5.53 3.11 4.80
CA GLY A 55 -4.65 4.22 5.17
C GLY A 55 -4.28 5.06 3.97
N HIS A 56 -3.54 4.49 3.01
CA HIS A 56 -3.29 5.13 1.72
C HIS A 56 -4.60 5.37 0.95
N SER A 57 -5.46 4.35 0.95
CA SER A 57 -6.84 4.45 0.51
C SER A 57 -7.72 3.55 1.39
N PRO A 58 -9.06 3.73 1.40
CA PRO A 58 -9.95 2.91 2.22
C PRO A 58 -9.94 1.43 1.79
N GLY A 59 -9.67 1.15 0.52
CA GLY A 59 -9.62 -0.18 -0.07
C GLY A 59 -8.21 -0.75 -0.24
N SER A 60 -7.20 -0.18 0.42
CA SER A 60 -5.82 -0.68 0.33
C SER A 60 -5.70 -2.09 0.92
N LEU A 61 -5.04 -2.98 0.18
CA LEU A 61 -4.81 -4.38 0.55
C LEU A 61 -3.34 -4.74 0.31
N CYS A 62 -2.76 -5.49 1.25
CA CYS A 62 -1.52 -6.23 1.06
C CYS A 62 -1.82 -7.71 0.76
N TYR A 63 -0.91 -8.36 0.04
CA TYR A 63 -1.02 -9.79 -0.29
C TYR A 63 0.22 -10.55 0.17
N LEU A 64 0.03 -11.50 1.08
CA LEU A 64 1.09 -12.34 1.62
C LEU A 64 1.06 -13.72 0.97
N VAL A 65 2.20 -14.19 0.48
CA VAL A 65 2.32 -15.50 -0.16
C VAL A 65 3.62 -16.18 0.22
N LYS A 66 3.62 -17.52 0.24
CA LYS A 66 4.84 -18.31 0.40
C LYS A 66 5.39 -18.75 -0.94
N VAL A 67 6.64 -18.42 -1.24
CA VAL A 67 7.34 -18.80 -2.47
C VAL A 67 8.70 -19.38 -2.10
N ALA A 68 8.97 -20.62 -2.52
CA ALA A 68 10.23 -21.32 -2.22
C ALA A 68 10.64 -21.28 -0.71
N GLY A 69 9.66 -21.37 0.19
CA GLY A 69 9.87 -21.31 1.64
C GLY A 69 9.94 -19.90 2.23
N GLN A 70 10.03 -18.86 1.40
CA GLN A 70 10.07 -17.46 1.84
C GLN A 70 8.68 -16.84 1.92
N ARG A 71 8.46 -15.92 2.86
CA ARG A 71 7.27 -15.07 2.95
C ARG A 71 7.47 -13.82 2.10
N VAL A 72 6.67 -13.70 1.03
CA VAL A 72 6.68 -12.57 0.10
C VAL A 72 5.46 -11.70 0.36
N LEU A 73 5.66 -10.41 0.61
CA LEU A 73 4.59 -9.44 0.78
C LEU A 73 4.55 -8.48 -0.41
N PHE A 74 3.43 -8.48 -1.13
CA PHE A 74 3.07 -7.39 -2.03
C PHE A 74 2.35 -6.32 -1.20
N SER A 75 3.01 -5.19 -0.98
CA SER A 75 2.52 -4.15 -0.05
C SER A 75 1.72 -3.04 -0.71
N GLY A 76 1.62 -3.04 -2.05
CA GLY A 76 1.01 -1.95 -2.81
C GLY A 76 1.58 -0.61 -2.34
N ASP A 77 0.69 0.34 -2.06
CA ASP A 77 1.09 1.67 -1.62
C ASP A 77 1.26 1.80 -0.10
N THR A 78 0.98 0.74 0.67
CA THR A 78 1.06 0.75 2.14
C THR A 78 2.50 0.89 2.65
N ILE A 79 3.46 0.10 2.15
CA ILE A 79 4.87 0.15 2.56
C ILE A 79 5.76 0.28 1.33
N GLN A 80 6.64 1.28 1.31
CA GLN A 80 7.63 1.51 0.26
C GLN A 80 9.04 1.28 0.78
N PHE A 81 9.90 0.67 -0.05
CA PHE A 81 11.32 0.55 0.22
C PHE A 81 12.10 1.65 -0.52
N CYS A 82 12.73 2.55 0.25
CA CYS A 82 13.46 3.68 -0.29
C CYS A 82 14.73 3.93 0.56
N PRO A 83 15.86 3.27 0.24
CA PRO A 83 17.10 3.32 1.01
C PRO A 83 17.92 4.59 0.73
N VAL A 84 17.28 5.76 0.82
CA VAL A 84 17.91 7.06 0.58
C VAL A 84 17.95 7.88 1.86
N ALA A 85 18.97 8.72 2.00
CA ALA A 85 19.14 9.65 3.12
C ALA A 85 19.01 9.00 4.52
N GLY A 86 19.54 7.78 4.68
CA GLY A 86 19.56 7.06 5.96
C GLY A 86 18.21 6.46 6.39
N GLN A 87 17.19 6.49 5.53
CA GLN A 87 15.90 5.86 5.79
C GLN A 87 15.78 4.55 5.03
N THR A 88 14.96 3.64 5.54
CA THR A 88 14.78 2.30 4.95
C THR A 88 13.36 2.12 4.41
N GLY A 89 12.33 2.55 5.15
CA GLY A 89 10.93 2.36 4.78
C GLY A 89 10.14 3.67 4.82
N TRP A 90 9.21 3.82 3.87
CA TRP A 90 8.40 5.03 3.66
C TRP A 90 6.92 4.62 3.49
N ILE A 91 6.00 5.55 3.72
CA ILE A 91 4.57 5.42 3.41
C ILE A 91 4.24 6.13 2.10
N SER A 92 3.01 6.00 1.61
CA SER A 92 2.47 6.79 0.49
C SER A 92 1.27 7.58 0.99
N LEU A 93 1.50 8.64 1.76
CA LEU A 93 0.41 9.44 2.32
C LEU A 93 -0.02 10.47 1.28
N LEU A 94 -1.29 10.44 0.89
CA LEU A 94 -1.85 11.42 -0.05
C LEU A 94 -2.61 12.53 0.70
N ASN A 95 -2.62 13.72 0.12
CA ASN A 95 -3.58 14.76 0.49
C ASN A 95 -4.83 14.64 -0.40
N ALA A 96 -5.53 13.50 -0.29
CA ALA A 96 -6.69 13.18 -1.12
C ALA A 96 -7.81 12.52 -0.28
N PRO A 97 -9.09 12.67 -0.69
CA PRO A 97 -10.21 12.01 -0.02
C PRO A 97 -9.98 10.51 0.17
N GLY A 98 -10.34 10.00 1.35
CA GLY A 98 -10.19 8.59 1.71
C GLY A 98 -8.81 8.17 2.24
N THR A 99 -7.81 9.06 2.21
CA THR A 99 -6.55 8.82 2.92
C THR A 99 -6.74 9.09 4.41
N ASP A 100 -6.26 8.19 5.27
CA ASP A 100 -6.42 8.27 6.73
C ASP A 100 -5.13 7.82 7.43
N LEU A 101 -4.51 8.74 8.20
CA LEU A 101 -3.24 8.49 8.88
C LEU A 101 -3.37 7.53 10.08
N ASP A 102 -4.50 7.55 10.79
CA ASP A 102 -4.72 6.71 11.95
C ASP A 102 -5.01 5.27 11.52
N ALA A 103 -5.79 5.08 10.46
CA ALA A 103 -5.95 3.80 9.79
C ALA A 103 -4.60 3.28 9.29
N TYR A 104 -3.77 4.16 8.69
CA TYR A 104 -2.43 3.81 8.25
C TYR A 104 -1.58 3.26 9.41
N ARG A 105 -1.56 3.97 10.55
CA ARG A 105 -0.85 3.56 11.76
C ARG A 105 -1.30 2.18 12.23
N ALA A 106 -2.62 1.94 12.27
CA ALA A 106 -3.18 0.64 12.65
C ALA A 106 -2.76 -0.46 11.66
N SER A 107 -2.86 -0.20 10.36
CA SER A 107 -2.50 -1.12 9.29
C SER A 107 -1.02 -1.53 9.35
N VAL A 108 -0.11 -0.58 9.52
CA VAL A 108 1.33 -0.87 9.60
C VAL A 108 1.66 -1.72 10.84
N ARG A 109 1.01 -1.46 11.98
CA ARG A 109 1.19 -2.30 13.19
C ARG A 109 0.78 -3.76 12.95
N ARG A 110 -0.25 -4.02 12.14
CA ARG A 110 -0.65 -5.39 11.78
C ARG A 110 0.42 -6.13 10.97
N LEU A 111 1.30 -5.41 10.27
CA LEU A 111 2.37 -5.99 9.45
C LEU A 111 3.67 -6.27 10.23
N ALA A 112 3.81 -5.76 11.47
CA ALA A 112 5.07 -5.75 12.22
C ALA A 112 5.61 -7.13 12.67
N ASN A 113 4.84 -8.22 12.50
CA ASN A 113 5.24 -9.56 12.98
C ASN A 113 5.03 -10.67 11.95
N LEU A 114 4.99 -10.31 10.66
CA LEU A 114 4.71 -11.26 9.59
C LEU A 114 5.93 -12.07 9.15
N ASN A 115 7.13 -11.76 9.66
CA ASN A 115 8.40 -12.37 9.26
C ASN A 115 8.60 -12.33 7.73
N VAL A 116 8.36 -11.16 7.13
CA VAL A 116 8.48 -10.97 5.67
C VAL A 116 9.94 -11.08 5.24
N ASP A 117 10.23 -11.99 4.31
CA ASP A 117 11.56 -12.16 3.73
C ASP A 117 11.74 -11.21 2.55
N VAL A 118 10.76 -11.20 1.64
CA VAL A 118 10.76 -10.44 0.38
C VAL A 118 9.65 -9.40 0.43
N LEU A 119 9.98 -8.13 0.20
CA LEU A 119 9.01 -7.04 0.14
C LEU A 119 8.94 -6.49 -1.28
N LEU A 120 7.73 -6.47 -1.85
CA LEU A 120 7.41 -6.00 -3.19
C LEU A 120 6.40 -4.83 -3.13
N PRO A 121 6.87 -3.57 -3.02
CA PRO A 121 6.02 -2.39 -3.01
C PRO A 121 5.42 -2.05 -4.38
N GLY A 122 4.41 -1.17 -4.38
CA GLY A 122 3.85 -0.56 -5.59
C GLY A 122 4.82 0.39 -6.30
N HIS A 123 5.75 1.01 -5.56
CA HIS A 123 6.70 1.98 -6.09
C HIS A 123 8.12 1.81 -5.54
N ARG A 124 9.07 2.56 -6.13
CA ARG A 124 10.48 2.62 -5.73
C ARG A 124 11.20 1.28 -5.91
N LEU A 125 11.91 0.81 -4.88
CA LEU A 125 12.70 -0.42 -4.93
C LEU A 125 11.99 -1.56 -4.20
N PHE A 126 12.54 -2.76 -4.30
CA PHE A 126 12.09 -3.95 -3.61
C PHE A 126 13.25 -4.62 -2.86
N THR A 127 12.94 -5.53 -1.94
CA THR A 127 13.94 -6.35 -1.25
C THR A 127 13.69 -7.84 -1.49
N LEU A 128 14.76 -8.60 -1.72
CA LEU A 128 14.73 -10.07 -1.82
C LEU A 128 15.09 -10.76 -0.50
N CYS A 129 15.47 -9.99 0.51
CA CYS A 129 15.73 -10.43 1.87
C CYS A 129 15.42 -9.31 2.86
N ASN A 130 15.24 -9.67 4.14
CA ASN A 130 15.00 -8.72 5.22
C ASN A 130 13.81 -7.77 4.99
N GLY A 131 12.77 -8.19 4.27
CA GLY A 131 11.58 -7.37 4.02
C GLY A 131 10.93 -6.82 5.29
N GLN A 132 10.90 -7.63 6.36
CA GLN A 132 10.36 -7.24 7.66
C GLN A 132 11.08 -6.01 8.23
N ARG A 133 12.40 -5.89 8.02
CA ARG A 133 13.18 -4.73 8.49
C ARG A 133 12.69 -3.41 7.90
N VAL A 134 12.19 -3.43 6.66
CA VAL A 134 11.62 -2.23 6.02
C VAL A 134 10.28 -1.86 6.69
N ILE A 135 9.43 -2.86 6.92
CA ILE A 135 8.13 -2.69 7.58
C ILE A 135 8.32 -2.15 9.00
N ASP A 136 9.24 -2.73 9.76
CA ASP A 136 9.54 -2.33 11.13
C ASP A 136 10.09 -0.91 11.21
N ALA A 137 10.87 -0.48 10.20
CA ALA A 137 11.34 0.90 10.11
C ALA A 137 10.18 1.89 9.93
N VAL A 138 9.18 1.54 9.12
CA VAL A 138 7.95 2.35 8.99
C VAL A 138 7.14 2.34 10.27
N ALA A 139 6.96 1.17 10.89
CA ALA A 139 6.23 1.01 12.15
C ALA A 139 6.83 1.88 13.25
N LYS A 140 8.17 1.88 13.37
CA LYS A 140 8.90 2.75 14.30
C LYS A 140 8.67 4.23 14.03
N GLY A 141 8.54 4.65 12.77
CA GLY A 141 8.18 6.03 12.43
C GLY A 141 6.86 6.45 13.08
N PHE A 142 5.88 5.54 13.07
CA PHE A 142 4.58 5.71 13.72
C PHE A 142 4.59 5.57 15.24
N GLU A 143 5.72 5.29 15.88
CA GLU A 143 5.85 5.33 17.35
C GLU A 143 6.22 6.74 17.84
N THR A 144 6.56 7.64 16.91
CA THR A 144 6.89 9.03 17.22
C THR A 144 5.67 9.95 17.02
N LEU A 145 5.80 11.21 17.42
CA LEU A 145 4.82 12.27 17.13
C LEU A 145 4.88 12.73 15.66
N ALA A 146 5.92 12.35 14.91
CA ALA A 146 6.07 12.74 13.52
C ALA A 146 5.37 11.74 12.58
N ILE A 147 4.95 12.25 11.44
CA ILE A 147 4.48 11.41 10.33
C ILE A 147 5.71 10.74 9.70
N PRO A 148 5.69 9.41 9.43
CA PRO A 148 6.74 8.75 8.66
C PRO A 148 6.92 9.41 7.29
N ARG A 149 8.11 9.27 6.69
CA ARG A 149 8.34 9.85 5.36
C ARG A 149 7.39 9.28 4.32
N SER A 150 6.86 10.16 3.47
CA SER A 150 5.98 9.82 2.36
C SER A 150 6.73 9.87 1.02
N VAL A 151 6.45 8.94 0.11
CA VAL A 151 7.03 8.93 -1.25
C VAL A 151 6.35 9.89 -2.23
N ILE A 152 5.18 10.42 -1.85
CA ILE A 152 4.33 11.39 -2.56
C ILE A 152 4.10 12.58 -1.64
#